data_AF-A0A450WDG9-F1
#
_entry.id   AF-A0A450WDG9-F1
#
_cell.length_a   1.000
_cell.length_b   1.000
_cell.length_c   1.000
_cell.angle_alpha   90.00
_cell.angle_beta   90.00
_cell.angle_gamma   90.00
#
_symmetry.space_group_name_H-M   'P 1'
#
loop_
_entity.id
_entity.type
_entity.pdbx_description
1 polymer ?
#
loop_
_entity_poly.entity_id
_entity_poly.type
_entity_poly.pdbx_seq_one_letter_code
_entity_poly.pdbx_strand_id
1 'polypeptide(L)'
;MPRQKLMPVDPPAPAIDTERLAEDARALDIVGEMNAEASENALAIAREMGYDGAMTVGGLEDEIRFYQKRTVEACLELGKRLLILKELTPHGEFEKRVELLGIKKRMAQRFMSSVMRFSKAASTTLLKAAGNQSKLLELLVLDDEEIGALAEGGSARGVDLDAVDRMSASELRRALRESQAESESRARNLAERGKENMDLRDKLAKSAQAAQLSPPNPVEIGEALRQEVGLEASAIEARMRGSLESALRDLHGQGQAAGIDHGNVMAGYLCQMEIAIAHLREEFALPDRPSGDPTPEWMGPAGEALLRAHEEKVDEEKANGEHAREAENAPDAPGQ
;
A
#
# COMPACT_ATOMS: atom_id res chain seq x y z
N MET A 1 -26.46 76.37 50.47
CA MET A 1 -27.06 75.02 50.48
C MET A 1 -26.18 74.10 49.63
N PRO A 2 -25.46 73.13 50.20
CA PRO A 2 -24.69 72.18 49.41
C PRO A 2 -25.60 71.06 48.87
N ARG A 3 -25.38 70.67 47.61
CA ARG A 3 -26.09 69.58 46.93
C ARG A 3 -25.67 68.24 47.56
N GLN A 4 -26.64 67.51 48.10
CA GLN A 4 -26.45 66.16 48.62
C GLN A 4 -26.23 65.21 47.43
N LYS A 5 -25.07 64.55 47.41
CA LYS A 5 -24.64 63.60 46.39
C LYS A 5 -25.44 62.30 46.59
N LEU A 6 -26.26 61.92 45.62
CA LEU A 6 -26.99 60.65 45.62
C LEU A 6 -25.96 59.52 45.49
N MET A 7 -25.84 58.65 46.50
CA MET A 7 -25.02 57.44 46.39
C MET A 7 -25.72 56.43 45.46
N PRO A 8 -24.96 55.63 44.69
CA PRO A 8 -25.54 54.59 43.84
C PRO A 8 -26.23 53.54 44.71
N VAL A 9 -27.45 53.16 44.35
CA VAL A 9 -28.18 52.04 44.95
C VAL A 9 -27.47 50.77 44.50
N ASP A 10 -26.94 49.99 45.45
CA ASP A 10 -26.39 48.66 45.17
C ASP A 10 -27.46 47.81 44.46
N PRO A 11 -27.10 47.03 43.42
CA PRO A 11 -28.06 46.16 42.76
C PRO A 11 -28.65 45.17 43.77
N PRO A 12 -29.96 44.89 43.71
CA PRO A 12 -30.57 43.94 44.62
C PRO A 12 -29.85 42.60 44.52
N ALA A 13 -29.47 42.03 45.67
CA ALA A 13 -28.91 40.69 45.75
C ALA A 13 -29.79 39.73 44.93
N PRO A 14 -29.18 38.76 44.20
CA PRO A 14 -29.94 37.88 43.32
C PRO A 14 -31.06 37.23 44.13
N ALA A 15 -32.31 37.49 43.71
CA ALA A 15 -33.47 36.91 44.35
C ALA A 15 -33.33 35.39 44.28
N ILE A 16 -33.22 34.76 45.44
CA ILE A 16 -33.20 33.31 45.55
C ILE A 16 -34.56 32.82 45.05
N ASP A 17 -34.56 32.14 43.91
CA ASP A 17 -35.76 31.55 43.33
C ASP A 17 -36.19 30.36 44.20
N THR A 18 -37.11 30.65 45.12
CA THR A 18 -37.62 29.70 46.11
C THR A 18 -38.43 28.58 45.48
N GLU A 19 -39.01 28.79 44.28
CA GLU A 19 -39.72 27.74 43.55
C GLU A 19 -38.72 26.74 42.97
N ARG A 20 -37.64 27.23 42.34
CA ARG A 20 -36.59 26.37 41.79
C ARG A 20 -35.86 25.56 42.87
N LEU A 21 -35.61 26.14 44.04
CA LEU A 21 -35.08 25.41 45.20
C LEU A 21 -36.02 24.31 45.71
N ALA A 22 -37.34 24.56 45.67
CA ALA A 22 -38.34 23.56 46.06
C ALA A 22 -38.49 22.44 45.01
N GLU A 23 -38.24 22.72 43.74
CA GLU A 23 -38.14 21.71 42.68
C GLU A 23 -36.87 20.87 42.82
N ASP A 24 -35.72 21.50 43.04
CA ASP A 24 -34.44 20.82 43.27
C ASP A 24 -34.49 19.91 44.52
N ALA A 25 -35.12 20.37 45.61
CA ALA A 25 -35.32 19.56 46.81
C ALA A 25 -36.20 18.33 46.54
N ARG A 26 -37.30 18.50 45.79
CA ARG A 26 -38.18 17.38 45.39
C ARG A 26 -37.46 16.39 44.47
N ALA A 27 -36.63 16.87 43.55
CA ALA A 27 -35.83 16.00 42.69
C ALA A 27 -34.80 15.18 43.50
N LEU A 28 -34.17 15.78 44.51
CA LEU A 28 -33.27 15.09 45.43
C LEU A 28 -33.99 14.02 46.26
N ASP A 29 -35.19 14.33 46.77
CA ASP A 29 -36.01 13.38 47.54
C ASP A 29 -36.39 12.16 46.67
N ILE A 30 -36.85 12.39 45.44
CA ILE A 30 -37.19 11.31 44.48
C ILE A 30 -35.96 10.43 44.18
N VAL A 31 -34.79 11.02 43.95
CA VAL A 31 -33.55 10.25 43.73
C VAL A 31 -33.15 9.47 44.98
N GLY A 32 -33.38 10.02 46.17
CA GLY A 32 -33.18 9.35 47.45
C GLY A 32 -34.08 8.12 47.61
N GLU A 33 -35.37 8.27 47.30
CA GLU A 33 -36.35 7.18 47.32
C GLU A 33 -35.98 6.09 46.30
N MET A 34 -35.65 6.45 45.06
CA MET A 34 -35.21 5.49 44.04
C MET A 34 -33.96 4.71 44.45
N ASN A 35 -33.00 5.37 45.09
CA ASN A 35 -31.79 4.72 45.59
C ASN A 35 -32.09 3.77 46.78
N ALA A 36 -33.03 4.16 47.65
CA ALA A 36 -33.47 3.30 48.75
C ALA A 36 -34.17 2.04 48.23
N GLU A 37 -35.09 2.19 47.26
CA GLU A 37 -35.76 1.07 46.60
C GLU A 37 -34.76 0.15 45.89
N ALA A 38 -33.79 0.72 45.15
CA ALA A 38 -32.74 -0.05 44.50
C ALA A 38 -31.89 -0.85 45.50
N SER A 39 -31.56 -0.24 46.66
CA SER A 39 -30.82 -0.91 47.73
C SER A 39 -31.62 -2.03 48.38
N GLU A 40 -32.92 -1.83 48.62
CA GLU A 40 -33.79 -2.85 49.20
C GLU A 40 -33.95 -4.05 48.24
N ASN A 41 -34.16 -3.76 46.95
CA ASN A 41 -34.21 -4.78 45.91
C ASN A 41 -32.89 -5.58 45.83
N ALA A 42 -31.74 -4.90 45.87
CA ALA A 42 -30.44 -5.57 45.86
C ALA A 42 -30.25 -6.49 47.08
N LEU A 43 -30.68 -6.07 48.27
CA LEU A 43 -30.64 -6.89 49.48
C LEU A 43 -31.59 -8.09 49.41
N ALA A 44 -32.77 -7.93 48.81
CA ALA A 44 -33.70 -9.03 48.60
C ALA A 44 -33.08 -10.11 47.70
N ILE A 45 -32.47 -9.70 46.57
CA ILE A 45 -31.77 -10.59 45.64
C ILE A 45 -30.60 -11.30 46.35
N ALA A 46 -29.79 -10.54 47.12
CA ALA A 46 -28.67 -11.12 47.86
C ALA A 46 -29.13 -12.20 48.85
N ARG A 47 -30.23 -11.96 49.59
CA ARG A 47 -30.79 -12.96 50.51
C ARG A 47 -31.31 -14.20 49.78
N GLU A 48 -32.01 -14.03 48.66
CA GLU A 48 -32.52 -15.14 47.86
C GLU A 48 -31.38 -16.01 47.30
N MET A 49 -30.28 -15.38 46.88
CA MET A 49 -29.09 -16.05 46.38
C MET A 49 -28.15 -16.56 47.49
N GLY A 50 -28.44 -16.27 48.76
CA GLY A 50 -27.56 -16.61 49.88
C GLY A 50 -26.21 -15.88 49.86
N TYR A 51 -26.16 -14.67 49.27
CA TYR A 51 -24.97 -13.84 49.17
C TYR A 51 -24.74 -13.04 50.45
N ASP A 52 -23.56 -13.22 51.01
CA ASP A 52 -23.09 -12.70 52.30
C ASP A 52 -21.82 -11.81 52.16
N GLY A 53 -21.47 -11.44 50.92
CA GLY A 53 -20.37 -10.54 50.59
C GLY A 53 -20.71 -9.05 50.68
N ALA A 54 -19.83 -8.20 50.14
CA ALA A 54 -19.97 -6.75 50.24
C ALA A 54 -21.04 -6.22 49.28
N MET A 55 -22.07 -5.53 49.81
CA MET A 55 -23.17 -4.95 49.02
C MET A 55 -22.87 -3.58 48.38
N THR A 56 -21.59 -3.18 48.36
CA THR A 56 -21.18 -1.93 47.70
C THR A 56 -20.84 -2.21 46.23
N VAL A 57 -21.07 -1.24 45.35
CA VAL A 57 -20.73 -1.37 43.92
C VAL A 57 -19.27 -1.78 43.73
N GLY A 58 -18.33 -1.11 44.40
CA GLY A 58 -16.91 -1.44 44.31
C GLY A 58 -16.57 -2.84 44.83
N GLY A 59 -17.18 -3.29 45.93
CA GLY A 59 -16.99 -4.64 46.47
C GLY A 59 -17.48 -5.74 45.52
N LEU A 60 -18.66 -5.54 44.92
CA LEU A 60 -19.20 -6.45 43.91
C LEU A 60 -18.32 -6.49 42.65
N GLU A 61 -17.84 -5.33 42.19
CA GLU A 61 -16.93 -5.28 41.04
C GLU A 61 -15.63 -6.05 41.30
N ASP A 62 -15.05 -5.92 42.49
CA ASP A 62 -13.83 -6.64 42.85
C ASP A 62 -14.04 -8.15 42.92
N GLU A 63 -15.17 -8.61 43.48
CA GLU A 63 -15.54 -10.03 43.48
C GLU A 63 -15.81 -10.57 42.06
N ILE A 64 -16.46 -9.77 41.21
CA ILE A 64 -16.67 -10.13 39.79
C ILE A 64 -15.32 -10.28 39.09
N ARG A 65 -14.39 -9.31 39.24
CA ARG A 65 -13.03 -9.40 38.68
C ARG A 65 -12.27 -10.61 39.22
N PHE A 66 -12.46 -10.96 40.49
CA PHE A 66 -11.87 -12.15 41.09
C PHE A 66 -12.35 -13.44 40.39
N TYR A 67 -13.66 -13.63 40.20
CA TYR A 67 -14.21 -14.81 39.52
C TYR A 67 -13.88 -14.85 38.03
N GLN A 68 -13.81 -13.69 37.38
CA GLN A 68 -13.31 -13.52 36.02
C GLN A 68 -11.88 -14.08 35.88
N LYS A 69 -10.94 -13.63 36.72
CA LYS A 69 -9.56 -14.14 36.75
C LYS A 69 -9.52 -15.64 37.01
N ARG A 70 -10.26 -16.12 38.01
CA ARG A 70 -10.32 -17.54 38.38
C ARG A 70 -10.86 -18.40 37.23
N THR A 71 -11.76 -17.86 36.41
CA THR A 71 -12.30 -18.56 35.22
C THR A 71 -11.22 -18.76 34.16
N VAL A 72 -10.40 -17.74 33.90
CA VAL A 72 -9.26 -17.83 32.96
C VAL A 72 -8.25 -18.87 33.44
N GLU A 73 -7.89 -18.83 34.73
CA GLU A 73 -6.98 -19.80 35.35
C GLU A 73 -7.55 -21.23 35.26
N ALA A 74 -8.84 -21.41 35.56
CA ALA A 74 -9.52 -22.70 35.44
C ALA A 74 -9.54 -23.23 34.00
N CYS A 75 -9.67 -22.36 32.99
CA CYS A 75 -9.62 -22.75 31.58
C CYS A 75 -8.23 -23.30 31.19
N LEU A 76 -7.15 -22.66 31.68
CA LEU A 76 -5.79 -23.15 31.46
C LEU A 76 -5.54 -24.47 32.19
N GLU A 77 -6.01 -24.58 33.43
CA GLU A 77 -5.94 -25.82 34.21
C GLU A 77 -6.70 -26.98 33.54
N LEU A 78 -7.87 -26.71 32.96
CA LEU A 78 -8.60 -27.69 32.16
C LEU A 78 -7.80 -28.12 30.92
N GLY A 79 -7.21 -27.17 30.20
CA GLY A 79 -6.35 -27.44 29.04
C GLY A 79 -5.14 -28.32 29.38
N LYS A 80 -4.50 -28.11 30.54
CA LYS A 80 -3.36 -28.93 31.00
C LYS A 80 -3.78 -30.38 31.21
N ARG A 81 -4.92 -30.61 31.85
CA ARG A 81 -5.48 -31.95 32.07
C ARG A 81 -5.89 -32.61 30.76
N LEU A 82 -6.44 -31.86 29.81
CA LEU A 82 -6.77 -32.37 28.47
C LEU A 82 -5.51 -32.77 27.68
N LEU A 83 -4.41 -32.00 27.77
CA LEU A 83 -3.12 -32.37 27.19
C LEU A 83 -2.60 -33.68 27.76
N ILE A 84 -2.55 -33.80 29.08
CA ILE A 84 -2.09 -35.03 29.76
C ILE A 84 -3.00 -36.21 29.41
N LEU A 85 -4.32 -36.01 29.41
CA LEU A 85 -5.28 -37.06 29.03
C LEU A 85 -5.03 -37.55 27.60
N LYS A 86 -4.75 -36.64 26.66
CA LYS A 86 -4.44 -36.99 25.27
C LYS A 86 -3.21 -37.89 25.17
N GLU A 87 -2.14 -37.57 25.90
CA GLU A 87 -0.90 -38.37 25.91
C GLU A 87 -1.10 -39.76 26.53
N LEU A 88 -1.98 -39.88 27.53
CA LEU A 88 -2.27 -41.16 28.18
C LEU A 88 -3.25 -42.04 27.39
N THR A 89 -3.93 -41.50 26.37
CA THR A 89 -4.91 -42.23 25.57
C THR A 89 -4.34 -42.71 24.23
N PRO A 90 -4.64 -43.95 23.79
CA PRO A 90 -4.28 -44.41 22.45
C PRO A 90 -4.90 -43.55 21.33
N HIS A 91 -4.30 -43.59 20.13
CA HIS A 91 -4.82 -42.87 18.97
C HIS A 91 -6.31 -43.22 18.71
N GLY A 92 -7.14 -42.17 18.56
CA GLY A 92 -8.57 -42.29 18.30
C GLY A 92 -9.46 -42.41 19.56
N GLU A 93 -8.90 -42.70 20.73
CA GLU A 93 -9.68 -42.83 21.97
C GLU A 93 -9.93 -41.50 22.69
N PHE A 94 -9.06 -40.50 22.50
CA PHE A 94 -9.18 -39.19 23.13
C PHE A 94 -10.54 -38.52 22.89
N GLU A 95 -11.06 -38.62 21.65
CA GLU A 95 -12.33 -38.00 21.26
C GLU A 95 -13.50 -38.55 22.08
N LYS A 96 -13.59 -39.88 22.23
CA LYS A 96 -14.61 -40.55 23.05
C LYS A 96 -14.53 -40.12 24.51
N ARG A 97 -13.31 -40.00 25.06
CA ARG A 97 -13.10 -39.58 26.46
C ARG A 97 -13.53 -38.13 26.70
N VAL A 98 -13.25 -37.25 25.75
CA VAL A 98 -13.65 -35.85 25.81
C VAL A 98 -15.16 -35.69 25.68
N GLU A 99 -15.82 -36.50 24.83
CA GLU A 99 -17.28 -36.54 24.72
C GLU A 99 -17.95 -37.03 26.01
N LEU A 100 -17.39 -38.03 26.69
CA LEU A 100 -17.88 -38.49 28.00
C LEU A 100 -17.81 -37.41 29.09
N LEU A 101 -16.86 -36.48 28.98
CA LEU A 101 -16.75 -35.32 29.87
C LEU A 101 -17.73 -34.18 29.50
N GLY A 102 -18.56 -34.36 28.47
CA GLY A 102 -19.49 -33.34 27.98
C GLY A 102 -18.81 -32.20 27.22
N ILE A 103 -17.55 -32.37 26.81
CA ILE A 103 -16.78 -31.34 26.12
C ILE A 103 -16.78 -31.65 24.63
N LYS A 104 -17.06 -30.64 23.79
CA LYS A 104 -16.91 -30.79 22.34
C LYS A 104 -15.42 -30.86 21.97
N LYS A 105 -15.02 -31.78 21.10
CA LYS A 105 -13.63 -31.93 20.61
C LYS A 105 -12.97 -30.60 20.22
N ARG A 106 -13.67 -29.76 19.44
CA ARG A 106 -13.16 -28.44 19.04
C ARG A 106 -12.88 -27.52 20.23
N MET A 107 -13.69 -27.57 21.28
CA MET A 107 -13.46 -26.78 22.50
C MET A 107 -12.29 -27.33 23.31
N ALA A 108 -12.18 -28.66 23.44
CA ALA A 108 -11.03 -29.29 24.07
C ALA A 108 -9.71 -28.88 23.38
N GLN A 109 -9.70 -28.92 22.04
CA GLN A 109 -8.56 -28.45 21.24
C GLN A 109 -8.23 -26.98 21.54
N ARG A 110 -9.22 -26.09 21.58
CA ARG A 110 -9.00 -24.67 21.91
C ARG A 110 -8.39 -24.50 23.31
N PHE A 111 -8.89 -25.20 24.33
CA PHE A 111 -8.31 -25.15 25.68
C PHE A 111 -6.87 -25.64 25.73
N MET A 112 -6.57 -26.74 25.05
CA MET A 112 -5.20 -27.26 24.94
C MET A 112 -4.28 -26.25 24.24
N SER A 113 -4.74 -25.67 23.13
CA SER A 113 -4.00 -24.62 22.41
C SER A 113 -3.75 -23.40 23.29
N SER A 114 -4.71 -22.97 24.11
CA SER A 114 -4.52 -21.88 25.08
C SER A 114 -3.38 -22.17 26.04
N VAL A 115 -3.26 -23.40 26.54
CA VAL A 115 -2.14 -23.76 27.42
C VAL A 115 -0.82 -23.68 26.67
N MET A 116 -0.73 -24.24 25.47
CA MET A 116 0.52 -24.23 24.71
C MET A 116 0.99 -22.80 24.38
N ARG A 117 0.06 -21.92 24.05
CA ARG A 117 0.35 -20.54 23.61
C ARG A 117 0.62 -19.59 24.78
N PHE A 118 -0.18 -19.69 25.85
CA PHE A 118 -0.07 -18.79 26.99
C PHE A 118 0.89 -19.31 28.09
N SER A 119 1.34 -20.56 28.05
CA SER A 119 2.27 -21.09 29.08
C SER A 119 3.67 -20.48 29.04
N LYS A 120 4.14 -20.04 27.86
CA LYS A 120 5.51 -19.53 27.66
C LYS A 120 5.60 -18.00 27.65
N ALA A 121 4.56 -17.33 27.15
CA ALA A 121 4.57 -15.90 26.85
C ALA A 121 3.55 -15.09 27.66
N ALA A 122 2.59 -15.69 28.36
CA ALA A 122 1.59 -14.91 29.07
C ALA A 122 2.15 -14.37 30.40
N SER A 123 2.38 -13.06 30.42
CA SER A 123 2.45 -12.32 31.67
C SER A 123 1.11 -12.45 32.42
N THR A 124 1.17 -12.40 33.75
CA THR A 124 -0.03 -12.31 34.60
C THR A 124 -0.92 -11.13 34.23
N THR A 125 -0.39 -10.12 33.54
CA THR A 125 -1.11 -8.95 33.02
C THR A 125 -1.95 -9.29 31.80
N LEU A 126 -1.45 -10.06 30.83
CA LEU A 126 -2.26 -10.50 29.68
C LEU A 126 -3.45 -11.37 30.10
N LEU A 127 -3.24 -12.29 31.05
CA LEU A 127 -4.33 -13.13 31.58
C LEU A 127 -5.36 -12.32 32.35
N LYS A 128 -4.93 -11.25 33.05
CA LYS A 128 -5.83 -10.30 33.69
C LYS A 128 -6.66 -9.52 32.66
N ALA A 129 -6.02 -8.96 31.64
CA ALA A 129 -6.69 -8.21 30.58
C ALA A 129 -7.71 -9.07 29.81
N ALA A 130 -7.40 -10.35 29.60
CA ALA A 130 -8.34 -11.28 28.99
C ALA A 130 -9.61 -11.45 29.85
N GLY A 131 -9.50 -11.52 31.18
CA GLY A 131 -10.62 -11.47 32.14
C GLY A 131 -11.65 -12.61 32.08
N ASN A 132 -11.87 -13.26 30.94
CA ASN A 132 -12.84 -14.36 30.81
C ASN A 132 -12.42 -15.36 29.72
N GLN A 133 -13.10 -16.50 29.72
CA GLN A 133 -12.87 -17.58 28.78
C GLN A 133 -13.01 -17.12 27.32
N SER A 134 -14.06 -16.36 27.00
CA SER A 134 -14.35 -15.97 25.61
C SER A 134 -13.21 -15.16 25.02
N LYS A 135 -12.76 -14.10 25.71
CA LYS A 135 -11.64 -13.25 25.28
C LYS A 135 -10.33 -14.04 25.19
N LEU A 136 -10.03 -14.89 26.18
CA LEU A 136 -8.84 -15.77 26.14
C LEU A 136 -8.79 -16.61 24.86
N LEU A 137 -9.94 -17.16 24.46
CA LEU A 137 -10.01 -18.01 23.28
C LEU A 137 -9.96 -17.24 21.95
N GLU A 138 -10.26 -15.94 21.94
CA GLU A 138 -10.09 -15.08 20.75
C GLU A 138 -8.62 -14.67 20.54
N LEU A 139 -7.85 -14.51 21.62
CA LEU A 139 -6.41 -14.22 21.55
C LEU A 139 -5.59 -15.37 20.93
N LEU A 140 -6.18 -16.57 20.77
CA LEU A 140 -5.54 -17.71 20.10
C LEU A 140 -5.23 -17.46 18.61
N VAL A 141 -5.77 -16.41 18.01
CA VAL A 141 -5.49 -16.04 16.62
C VAL A 141 -4.11 -15.37 16.49
N LEU A 142 -3.59 -14.78 17.58
CA LEU A 142 -2.32 -14.04 17.61
C LEU A 142 -1.13 -14.99 17.71
N ASP A 143 -0.09 -14.85 16.86
CA ASP A 143 1.13 -15.67 16.94
C ASP A 143 1.95 -15.45 18.23
N ASP A 144 3.03 -16.23 18.39
CA ASP A 144 3.84 -16.23 19.61
C ASP A 144 4.56 -14.88 19.80
N GLU A 145 4.94 -14.19 18.71
CA GLU A 145 5.58 -12.87 18.74
C GLU A 145 4.57 -11.79 19.12
N GLU A 146 3.36 -11.83 18.53
CA GLU A 146 2.23 -10.96 18.85
C GLU A 146 1.79 -11.11 20.33
N ILE A 147 1.75 -12.34 20.84
CA ILE A 147 1.42 -12.60 22.26
C ILE A 147 2.54 -12.09 23.17
N GLY A 148 3.81 -12.27 22.79
CA GLY A 148 4.95 -11.71 23.53
C GLY A 148 4.88 -10.18 23.60
N ALA A 149 4.65 -9.52 22.46
CA ALA A 149 4.52 -8.07 22.39
C ALA A 149 3.39 -7.55 23.29
N LEU A 150 2.21 -8.18 23.27
CA LEU A 150 1.12 -7.84 24.19
C LEU A 150 1.50 -8.05 25.65
N ALA A 151 2.18 -9.14 25.97
CA ALA A 151 2.57 -9.47 27.34
C ALA A 151 3.55 -8.44 27.94
N GLU A 152 4.40 -7.86 27.10
CA GLU A 152 5.36 -6.79 27.42
C GLU A 152 4.72 -5.39 27.47
N GLY A 153 3.41 -5.28 27.20
CA GLY A 153 2.69 -4.00 27.20
C GLY A 153 2.71 -3.27 25.85
N GLY A 154 3.17 -3.92 24.79
CA GLY A 154 3.00 -3.47 23.41
C GLY A 154 1.61 -3.77 22.85
N SER A 155 1.46 -3.62 21.54
CA SER A 155 0.21 -3.90 20.81
C SER A 155 0.40 -5.06 19.84
N ALA A 156 -0.59 -5.95 19.74
CA ALA A 156 -0.70 -6.90 18.65
C ALA A 156 -1.83 -6.48 17.72
N ARG A 157 -1.55 -6.40 16.41
CA ARG A 157 -2.55 -6.03 15.39
C ARG A 157 -3.27 -4.71 15.66
N GLY A 158 -2.61 -3.78 16.34
CA GLY A 158 -3.18 -2.48 16.75
C GLY A 158 -4.09 -2.55 17.99
N VAL A 159 -4.14 -3.68 18.67
CA VAL A 159 -4.86 -3.87 19.95
C VAL A 159 -3.82 -3.99 21.06
N ASP A 160 -3.93 -3.18 22.10
CA ASP A 160 -3.11 -3.24 23.32
C ASP A 160 -3.87 -3.91 24.48
N LEU A 161 -3.21 -4.09 25.63
CA LEU A 161 -3.83 -4.73 26.80
C LEU A 161 -5.06 -3.97 27.33
N ASP A 162 -5.02 -2.63 27.31
CA ASP A 162 -6.12 -1.80 27.78
C ASP A 162 -7.35 -1.94 26.86
N ALA A 163 -7.13 -2.02 25.54
CA ALA A 163 -8.19 -2.30 24.59
C ALA A 163 -8.77 -3.71 24.78
N VAL A 164 -7.94 -4.72 25.04
CA VAL A 164 -8.42 -6.10 25.34
C VAL A 164 -9.32 -6.11 26.58
N ASP A 165 -8.98 -5.36 27.62
CA ASP A 165 -9.77 -5.26 28.84
C ASP A 165 -11.12 -4.56 28.60
N ARG A 166 -11.12 -3.44 27.87
CA ARG A 166 -12.32 -2.62 27.61
C ARG A 166 -13.27 -3.19 26.57
N MET A 167 -12.77 -3.92 25.57
CA MET A 167 -13.59 -4.49 24.51
C MET A 167 -14.41 -5.69 25.01
N SER A 168 -15.55 -5.95 24.40
CA SER A 168 -16.23 -7.24 24.52
C SER A 168 -15.51 -8.34 23.71
N ALA A 169 -15.83 -9.61 23.95
CA ALA A 169 -15.24 -10.72 23.20
C ALA A 169 -15.59 -10.68 21.70
N SER A 170 -16.75 -10.14 21.33
CA SER A 170 -17.15 -10.00 19.92
C SER A 170 -16.38 -8.86 19.23
N GLU A 171 -16.18 -7.74 19.91
CA GLU A 171 -15.39 -6.62 19.42
C GLU A 171 -13.93 -7.01 19.24
N LEU A 172 -13.35 -7.70 20.23
CA LEU A 172 -11.99 -8.22 20.14
C LEU A 172 -11.85 -9.18 18.94
N ARG A 173 -12.78 -10.12 18.76
CA ARG A 173 -12.78 -11.02 17.61
C ARG A 173 -12.81 -10.25 16.29
N ARG A 174 -13.66 -9.22 16.19
CA ARG A 174 -13.79 -8.40 14.99
C ARG A 174 -12.48 -7.67 14.69
N ALA A 175 -11.94 -6.95 15.67
CA ALA A 175 -10.70 -6.20 15.54
C ALA A 175 -9.52 -7.09 15.09
N LEU A 176 -9.35 -8.26 15.72
CA LEU A 176 -8.27 -9.19 15.38
C LEU A 176 -8.41 -9.78 13.97
N ARG A 177 -9.64 -10.02 13.51
CA ARG A 177 -9.92 -10.58 12.18
C ARG A 177 -9.84 -9.55 11.07
N GLU A 178 -10.34 -8.33 11.30
CA GLU A 178 -10.24 -7.23 10.34
C GLU A 178 -8.76 -6.90 10.08
N SER A 179 -7.97 -6.72 11.14
CA SER A 179 -6.53 -6.47 11.01
C SER A 179 -5.80 -7.61 10.29
N GLN A 180 -6.18 -8.87 10.56
CA GLN A 180 -5.64 -10.02 9.82
C GLN A 180 -6.01 -9.99 8.34
N ALA A 181 -7.29 -9.78 8.03
CA ALA A 181 -7.77 -9.73 6.65
C ALA A 181 -7.10 -8.59 5.86
N GLU A 182 -6.90 -7.44 6.48
CA GLU A 182 -6.16 -6.32 5.89
C GLU A 182 -4.69 -6.65 5.65
N SER A 183 -4.02 -7.31 6.61
CA SER A 183 -2.63 -7.74 6.46
C SER A 183 -2.48 -8.77 5.33
N GLU A 184 -3.35 -9.78 5.30
CA GLU A 184 -3.36 -10.80 4.25
C GLU A 184 -3.69 -10.21 2.88
N SER A 185 -4.65 -9.29 2.79
CA SER A 185 -4.98 -8.59 1.55
C SER A 185 -3.80 -7.77 1.05
N ARG A 186 -3.16 -7.00 1.93
CA ARG A 186 -1.95 -6.24 1.60
C ARG A 186 -0.81 -7.14 1.11
N ALA A 187 -0.58 -8.27 1.79
CA ALA A 187 0.44 -9.24 1.39
C ALA A 187 0.15 -9.87 0.02
N ARG A 188 -1.10 -10.22 -0.27
CA ARG A 188 -1.52 -10.75 -1.58
C ARG A 188 -1.31 -9.73 -2.69
N ASN A 189 -1.76 -8.49 -2.48
CA ASN A 189 -1.57 -7.42 -3.46
C ASN A 189 -0.09 -7.15 -3.73
N LEU A 190 0.75 -7.18 -2.69
CA LEU A 190 2.19 -6.99 -2.86
C LEU A 190 2.83 -8.15 -3.64
N ALA A 191 2.43 -9.39 -3.36
CA ALA A 191 2.92 -10.57 -4.07
C ALA A 191 2.48 -10.57 -5.55
N GLU A 192 1.24 -10.19 -5.84
CA GLU A 192 0.70 -10.07 -7.20
C GLU A 192 1.46 -8.99 -8.00
N ARG A 193 1.63 -7.80 -7.43
CA ARG A 193 2.42 -6.72 -8.04
C ARG A 193 3.89 -7.10 -8.22
N GLY A 194 4.44 -7.88 -7.29
CA GLY A 194 5.79 -8.43 -7.39
C GLY A 194 5.95 -9.36 -8.61
N LYS A 195 4.98 -10.25 -8.83
CA LYS A 195 4.94 -11.13 -10.01
C LYS A 195 4.80 -10.33 -11.31
N GLU A 196 3.84 -9.41 -11.36
CA GLU A 196 3.65 -8.55 -12.53
C GLU A 196 4.93 -7.76 -12.86
N ASN A 197 5.63 -7.24 -11.84
CA ASN A 197 6.89 -6.53 -12.05
C ASN A 197 7.99 -7.44 -12.61
N MET A 198 8.08 -8.68 -12.14
CA MET A 198 9.01 -9.67 -12.70
C MET A 198 8.64 -9.99 -14.16
N ASP A 199 7.37 -10.26 -14.45
CA ASP A 199 6.91 -10.55 -15.81
C ASP A 199 7.18 -9.39 -16.78
N LEU A 200 6.98 -8.14 -16.33
CA LEU A 200 7.29 -6.94 -17.10
C LEU A 200 8.80 -6.79 -17.34
N ARG A 201 9.62 -7.07 -16.33
CA ARG A 201 11.09 -7.06 -16.47
C ARG A 201 11.55 -8.12 -17.46
N ASP A 202 10.98 -9.33 -17.41
CA ASP A 202 11.29 -10.40 -18.35
C ASP A 202 10.87 -10.06 -19.78
N LYS A 203 9.70 -9.44 -19.96
CA LYS A 203 9.26 -8.95 -21.27
C LYS A 203 10.17 -7.84 -21.80
N LEU A 204 10.57 -6.89 -20.96
CA LEU A 204 11.49 -5.82 -21.32
C LEU A 204 12.87 -6.39 -21.70
N ALA A 205 13.39 -7.33 -20.91
CA ALA A 205 14.66 -7.99 -21.19
C ALA A 205 14.61 -8.77 -22.50
N LYS A 206 13.54 -9.53 -22.76
CA LYS A 206 13.32 -10.24 -24.04
C LYS A 206 13.20 -9.27 -25.22
N SER A 207 12.49 -8.16 -25.05
CA SER A 207 12.37 -7.11 -26.09
C SER A 207 13.71 -6.45 -26.37
N ALA A 208 14.49 -6.11 -25.35
CA ALA A 208 15.82 -5.54 -25.51
C ALA A 208 16.79 -6.53 -26.17
N GLN A 209 16.69 -7.82 -25.81
CA GLN A 209 17.49 -8.89 -26.41
C GLN A 209 17.09 -9.13 -27.88
N ALA A 210 15.80 -9.11 -28.21
CA ALA A 210 15.32 -9.21 -29.59
C ALA A 210 15.78 -8.01 -30.43
N ALA A 211 15.78 -6.79 -29.86
CA ALA A 211 16.32 -5.60 -30.52
C ALA A 211 17.84 -5.65 -30.75
N GLN A 212 18.59 -6.42 -29.95
CA GLN A 212 20.03 -6.64 -30.13
C GLN A 212 20.37 -7.78 -31.09
N LEU A 213 19.52 -8.81 -31.20
CA LEU A 213 19.79 -10.00 -32.00
C LEU A 213 19.33 -9.89 -33.46
N SER A 214 18.41 -8.98 -33.78
CA SER A 214 18.12 -8.61 -35.17
C SER A 214 19.11 -7.52 -35.58
N PRO A 215 20.00 -7.75 -36.57
CA PRO A 215 20.75 -6.64 -37.16
C PRO A 215 19.71 -5.63 -37.68
N PRO A 216 19.76 -4.36 -37.24
CA PRO A 216 18.80 -3.36 -37.67
C PRO A 216 18.83 -3.27 -39.19
N ASN A 217 17.66 -3.34 -39.83
CA ASN A 217 17.54 -3.30 -41.28
C ASN A 217 18.22 -2.00 -41.78
N PRO A 218 19.20 -2.06 -42.70
CA PRO A 218 19.86 -0.88 -43.25
C PRO A 218 18.86 0.18 -43.78
N VAL A 219 17.67 -0.25 -44.21
CA VAL A 219 16.58 0.64 -44.65
C VAL A 219 15.98 1.44 -43.49
N GLU A 220 15.74 0.81 -42.34
CA GLU A 220 15.15 1.44 -41.15
C GLU A 220 16.13 2.44 -40.51
N ILE A 221 17.42 2.10 -40.46
CA ILE A 221 18.47 3.03 -40.03
C ILE A 221 18.52 4.24 -40.97
N GLY A 222 18.47 3.99 -42.28
CA GLY A 222 18.42 5.05 -43.27
C GLY A 222 17.17 5.93 -43.13
N GLU A 223 16.01 5.36 -42.80
CA GLU A 223 14.77 6.11 -42.58
C GLU A 223 14.84 6.98 -41.34
N ALA A 224 15.31 6.44 -40.21
CA ALA A 224 15.49 7.20 -38.98
C ALA A 224 16.46 8.37 -39.15
N LEU A 225 17.61 8.14 -39.79
CA LEU A 225 18.60 9.19 -40.06
C LEU A 225 18.05 10.26 -41.02
N ARG A 226 17.28 9.87 -42.05
CA ARG A 226 16.62 10.85 -42.93
C ARG A 226 15.59 11.70 -42.19
N GLN A 227 14.83 11.09 -41.27
CA GLN A 227 13.87 11.82 -40.46
C GLN A 227 14.56 12.83 -39.54
N GLU A 228 15.65 12.42 -38.89
CA GLU A 228 16.46 13.29 -38.03
C GLU A 228 17.05 14.48 -38.82
N VAL A 229 17.71 14.21 -39.95
CA VAL A 229 18.25 15.26 -40.84
C VAL A 229 17.13 16.17 -41.36
N GLY A 230 15.96 15.62 -41.68
CA GLY A 230 14.81 16.39 -42.14
C GLY A 230 14.25 17.35 -41.08
N LEU A 231 14.22 16.93 -39.82
CA LEU A 231 13.79 17.78 -38.69
C LEU A 231 14.76 18.94 -38.48
N GLU A 232 16.07 18.68 -38.51
CA GLU A 232 17.09 19.73 -38.36
C GLU A 232 17.08 20.72 -39.53
N ALA A 233 16.98 20.23 -40.76
CA ALA A 233 16.86 21.08 -41.94
C ALA A 233 15.64 22.00 -41.86
N SER A 234 14.49 21.45 -41.44
CA SER A 234 13.26 22.22 -41.24
C SER A 234 13.39 23.26 -40.13
N ALA A 235 14.10 22.94 -39.04
CA ALA A 235 14.34 23.87 -37.93
C ALA A 235 15.23 25.04 -38.35
N ILE A 236 16.28 24.78 -39.14
CA ILE A 236 17.16 25.83 -39.69
C ILE A 236 16.37 26.74 -40.63
N GLU A 237 15.59 26.17 -41.54
CA GLU A 237 14.76 26.93 -42.47
C GLU A 237 13.75 27.81 -41.73
N ALA A 238 13.05 27.26 -40.73
CA ALA A 238 12.11 28.00 -39.91
C ALA A 238 12.78 29.17 -39.18
N ARG A 239 14.00 28.99 -38.68
CA ARG A 239 14.78 30.08 -38.04
C ARG A 239 15.20 31.15 -39.05
N MET A 240 15.55 30.77 -40.27
CA MET A 240 15.88 31.71 -41.35
C MET A 240 14.66 32.55 -41.76
N ARG A 241 13.52 31.91 -42.04
CA ARG A 241 12.28 32.63 -42.43
C ARG A 241 11.65 33.42 -41.28
N GLY A 242 11.79 32.94 -40.05
CA GLY A 242 11.22 33.61 -38.88
C GLY A 242 12.15 34.67 -38.29
N SER A 243 13.18 34.20 -37.58
CA SER A 243 14.03 35.07 -36.76
C SER A 243 14.96 35.94 -37.59
N LEU A 244 15.61 35.39 -38.61
CA LEU A 244 16.55 36.16 -39.42
C LEU A 244 15.82 37.17 -40.31
N GLU A 245 14.74 36.78 -40.97
CA GLU A 245 13.94 37.70 -41.79
C GLU A 245 13.43 38.88 -40.95
N SER A 246 12.93 38.63 -39.73
CA SER A 246 12.50 39.70 -38.81
C SER A 246 13.65 40.64 -38.45
N ALA A 247 14.81 40.09 -38.06
CA ALA A 247 15.97 40.91 -37.67
C ALA A 247 16.50 41.77 -38.84
N LEU A 248 16.53 41.22 -40.05
CA LEU A 248 16.90 41.94 -41.27
C LEU A 248 15.89 43.05 -41.59
N ARG A 249 14.59 42.79 -41.39
CA ARG A 249 13.53 43.79 -41.58
C ARG A 249 13.65 44.94 -40.59
N ASP A 250 13.93 44.65 -39.32
CA ASP A 250 14.10 45.66 -38.28
C ASP A 250 15.34 46.53 -38.56
N LEU A 251 16.47 45.92 -38.93
CA LEU A 251 17.68 46.65 -39.31
C LEU A 251 17.45 47.53 -40.55
N HIS A 252 16.74 47.02 -41.55
CA HIS A 252 16.37 47.78 -42.74
C HIS A 252 15.47 48.98 -42.38
N GLY A 253 14.47 48.78 -41.53
CA GLY A 253 13.58 49.85 -41.06
C GLY A 253 14.31 50.93 -40.27
N GLN A 254 15.24 50.54 -39.37
CA GLN A 254 16.08 51.50 -38.65
C GLN A 254 16.98 52.29 -39.60
N GLY A 255 17.58 51.62 -40.58
CA GLY A 255 18.43 52.25 -41.60
C GLY A 255 17.67 53.30 -42.40
N GLN A 256 16.44 52.99 -42.82
CA GLN A 256 15.55 53.95 -43.49
C GLN A 256 15.21 55.16 -42.61
N ALA A 257 14.90 54.94 -41.32
CA ALA A 257 14.57 56.03 -40.40
C ALA A 257 15.76 56.94 -40.07
N ALA A 258 16.97 56.37 -40.00
CA ALA A 258 18.21 57.11 -39.71
C ALA A 258 18.91 57.66 -40.95
N GLY A 259 18.47 57.29 -42.17
CA GLY A 259 19.13 57.63 -43.43
C GLY A 259 20.47 56.92 -43.64
N ILE A 260 20.70 55.77 -42.97
CA ILE A 260 21.92 54.97 -43.07
C ILE A 260 21.61 53.70 -43.86
N ASP A 261 22.35 53.45 -44.94
CA ASP A 261 22.21 52.22 -45.73
C ASP A 261 22.97 51.05 -45.09
N HIS A 262 22.23 50.05 -44.63
CA HIS A 262 22.76 48.80 -44.09
C HIS A 262 22.79 47.65 -45.12
N GLY A 263 22.46 47.91 -46.38
CA GLY A 263 22.31 46.89 -47.42
C GLY A 263 23.53 45.98 -47.58
N ASN A 264 24.74 46.55 -47.56
CA ASN A 264 25.98 45.77 -47.66
C ASN A 264 26.20 44.84 -46.46
N VAL A 265 25.80 45.26 -45.25
CA VAL A 265 25.91 44.44 -44.04
C VAL A 265 24.92 43.28 -44.08
N MET A 266 23.67 43.57 -44.49
CA MET A 266 22.64 42.56 -44.69
C MET A 266 23.05 41.53 -45.75
N ALA A 267 23.59 41.98 -46.88
CA ALA A 267 24.12 41.11 -47.92
C ALA A 267 25.28 40.24 -47.42
N GLY A 268 26.14 40.79 -46.55
CA GLY A 268 27.22 40.05 -45.90
C GLY A 268 26.71 38.88 -45.05
N TYR A 269 25.65 39.07 -44.25
CA TYR A 269 25.07 37.98 -43.45
C TYR A 269 24.46 36.87 -44.31
N LEU A 270 23.80 37.22 -45.42
CA LEU A 270 23.27 36.23 -46.34
C LEU A 270 24.39 35.46 -47.06
N CYS A 271 25.45 36.17 -47.48
CA CYS A 271 26.62 35.55 -48.10
C CYS A 271 27.30 34.53 -47.17
N GLN A 272 27.36 34.80 -45.86
CA GLN A 272 27.89 33.83 -44.89
C GLN A 272 27.08 32.52 -44.86
N MET A 273 25.76 32.61 -44.96
CA MET A 273 24.89 31.42 -45.00
C MET A 273 25.04 30.67 -46.31
N GLU A 274 25.16 31.38 -47.44
CA GLU A 274 25.42 30.78 -48.74
C GLU A 274 26.75 30.03 -48.76
N ILE A 275 27.81 30.59 -48.16
CA ILE A 275 29.11 29.92 -48.00
C ILE A 275 28.97 28.65 -47.14
N ALA A 276 28.21 28.70 -46.04
CA ALA A 276 27.98 27.53 -45.19
C ALA A 276 27.25 26.41 -45.96
N ILE A 277 26.23 26.75 -46.77
CA ILE A 277 25.52 25.79 -47.62
C ILE A 277 26.45 25.23 -48.71
N ALA A 278 27.27 26.08 -49.34
CA ALA A 278 28.23 25.65 -50.35
C ALA A 278 29.28 24.67 -49.78
N HIS A 279 29.75 24.92 -48.55
CA HIS A 279 30.67 24.02 -47.86
C HIS A 279 30.05 22.65 -47.62
N LEU A 280 28.79 22.60 -47.15
CA LEU A 280 28.07 21.33 -46.97
C LEU A 280 27.89 20.60 -48.31
N ARG A 281 27.62 21.33 -49.40
CA ARG A 281 27.53 20.71 -50.73
C ARG A 281 28.85 20.10 -51.18
N GLU A 282 29.96 20.80 -50.97
CA GLU A 282 31.30 20.31 -51.34
C GLU A 282 31.68 19.09 -50.51
N GLU A 283 31.48 19.14 -49.18
CA GLU A 283 31.78 18.05 -48.25
C GLU A 283 31.06 16.75 -48.63
N PHE A 284 29.78 16.84 -49.04
CA PHE A 284 28.96 15.69 -49.41
C PHE A 284 28.86 15.45 -50.93
N ALA A 285 29.63 16.19 -51.74
CA ALA A 285 29.58 16.15 -53.21
C ALA A 285 28.16 16.26 -53.80
N LEU A 286 27.32 17.12 -53.23
CA LEU A 286 25.91 17.26 -53.59
C LEU A 286 25.70 18.24 -54.76
N PRO A 287 24.76 17.96 -55.67
CA PRO A 287 24.42 18.88 -56.75
C PRO A 287 23.65 20.11 -56.22
N ASP A 288 23.76 21.24 -56.94
CA ASP A 288 23.05 22.48 -56.59
C ASP A 288 21.52 22.36 -56.60
N ARG A 289 21.01 21.40 -57.38
CA ARG A 289 19.60 21.06 -57.47
C ARG A 289 19.48 19.54 -57.51
N PRO A 290 18.47 18.96 -56.83
CA PRO A 290 18.16 17.54 -57.03
C PRO A 290 17.88 17.28 -58.51
N SER A 291 18.35 16.13 -59.01
CA SER A 291 18.02 15.63 -60.36
C SER A 291 16.51 15.64 -60.57
N GLY A 292 16.03 15.95 -61.77
CA GLY A 292 14.60 16.10 -62.08
C GLY A 292 13.76 14.83 -61.93
N ASP A 293 14.35 13.70 -61.57
CA ASP A 293 13.64 12.51 -61.11
C ASP A 293 13.46 12.61 -59.58
N PRO A 294 12.23 12.82 -59.07
CA PRO A 294 11.96 12.95 -57.64
C PRO A 294 12.15 11.63 -56.88
N THR A 295 12.45 10.54 -57.58
CA THR A 295 12.65 9.22 -57.01
C THR A 295 14.13 9.06 -56.63
N PRO A 296 14.48 8.95 -55.34
CA PRO A 296 15.85 8.67 -54.93
C PRO A 296 16.36 7.37 -55.55
N GLU A 297 17.66 7.26 -55.87
CA GLU A 297 18.22 6.07 -56.54
C GLU A 297 17.95 4.74 -55.81
N TRP A 298 17.79 4.77 -54.48
CA TRP A 298 17.46 3.61 -53.64
C TRP A 298 15.99 3.15 -53.72
N MET A 299 15.09 3.98 -54.28
CA MET A 299 13.72 3.60 -54.64
C MET A 299 13.61 3.14 -56.11
N GLY A 300 14.71 3.21 -56.88
CA GLY A 300 14.78 2.67 -58.23
C GLY A 300 15.07 1.16 -58.23
N PRO A 301 15.02 0.51 -59.40
CA PRO A 301 15.25 -0.93 -59.55
C PRO A 301 16.62 -1.41 -59.02
N ALA A 302 17.61 -0.51 -58.90
CA ALA A 302 18.91 -0.80 -58.30
C ALA A 302 18.88 -0.91 -56.77
N GLY A 303 18.09 -0.06 -56.09
CA GLY A 303 17.90 -0.12 -54.64
C GLY A 303 17.08 -1.33 -54.21
N GLU A 304 16.04 -1.67 -54.98
CA GLU A 304 15.27 -2.90 -54.78
C GLU A 304 16.13 -4.16 -54.95
N ALA A 305 17.09 -4.17 -55.89
CA ALA A 305 18.00 -5.28 -56.09
C ALA A 305 18.99 -5.45 -54.92
N LEU A 306 19.46 -4.35 -54.33
CA LEU A 306 20.31 -4.37 -53.14
C LEU A 306 19.55 -4.87 -51.90
N LEU A 307 18.29 -4.48 -51.76
CA LEU A 307 17.38 -4.98 -50.72
C LEU A 307 17.17 -6.49 -50.84
N ARG A 308 16.84 -6.97 -52.05
CA ARG A 308 16.65 -8.41 -52.31
C ARG A 308 17.91 -9.22 -52.03
N ALA A 309 19.08 -8.72 -52.43
CA ALA A 309 20.37 -9.38 -52.18
C ALA A 309 20.75 -9.39 -50.69
N HIS A 310 20.32 -8.39 -49.92
CA HIS A 310 20.52 -8.36 -48.47
C HIS A 310 19.55 -9.32 -47.76
N GLU A 311 18.29 -9.36 -48.17
CA GLU A 311 17.29 -10.31 -47.66
C GLU A 311 17.72 -11.77 -47.92
N GLU A 312 18.17 -12.08 -49.14
CA GLU A 312 18.69 -13.41 -49.50
C GLU A 312 19.90 -13.82 -48.65
N LYS A 313 20.84 -12.90 -48.36
CA LYS A 313 21.99 -13.18 -47.48
C LYS A 313 21.60 -13.41 -46.03
N VAL A 314 20.62 -12.65 -45.52
CA VAL A 314 20.11 -12.82 -44.16
C VAL A 314 19.39 -14.16 -44.02
N ASP A 315 18.67 -14.59 -45.05
CA ASP A 315 17.99 -15.89 -45.08
C ASP A 315 18.99 -17.05 -45.22
N GLU A 316 20.05 -16.91 -46.02
CA GLU A 316 21.16 -17.87 -46.09
C GLU A 316 21.89 -18.01 -44.75
N GLU A 317 22.18 -16.91 -44.05
CA GLU A 317 22.84 -16.95 -42.73
C GLU A 317 21.95 -17.58 -41.66
N LYS A 318 20.64 -17.34 -41.69
CA LYS A 318 19.67 -18.00 -40.80
C LYS A 318 19.58 -19.50 -41.08
N ALA A 319 19.49 -19.91 -42.34
CA ALA A 319 19.46 -21.32 -42.73
C ALA A 319 20.75 -22.06 -42.33
N ASN A 320 21.90 -21.42 -42.49
CA ASN A 320 23.19 -22.00 -42.10
C ASN A 320 23.35 -22.07 -40.56
N GLY A 321 22.78 -21.11 -39.82
CA GLY A 321 22.71 -21.13 -38.36
C GLY A 321 21.75 -22.17 -37.78
N GLU A 322 20.63 -22.46 -38.46
CA GLU A 322 19.70 -23.54 -38.09
C GLU A 322 20.30 -24.92 -38.37
N HIS A 323 20.95 -25.13 -39.52
CA HIS A 323 21.66 -26.38 -39.82
C HIS A 323 22.82 -26.66 -38.85
N ALA A 324 23.54 -25.63 -38.39
CA ALA A 324 24.58 -25.79 -37.37
C ALA A 324 24.02 -26.26 -36.01
N ARG A 325 22.81 -25.79 -35.64
CA ARG A 325 22.11 -26.19 -34.40
C ARG A 325 21.51 -27.60 -34.49
N GLU A 326 21.09 -28.03 -35.67
CA GLU A 326 20.63 -29.42 -35.89
C GLU A 326 21.78 -30.43 -35.88
N ALA A 327 22.96 -30.06 -36.39
CA ALA A 327 24.15 -30.90 -36.35
C ALA A 327 24.70 -31.12 -34.92
N GLU A 328 24.52 -30.14 -34.03
CA GLU A 328 24.94 -30.23 -32.61
C GLU A 328 23.98 -31.07 -31.74
N ASN A 329 22.75 -31.33 -32.22
CA ASN A 329 21.73 -32.12 -31.52
C ASN A 329 21.53 -33.54 -32.08
N ALA A 330 22.37 -33.99 -33.01
CA ALA A 330 22.31 -35.35 -33.53
C ALA A 330 22.76 -36.37 -32.45
N PRO A 331 21.94 -37.38 -32.10
CA PRO A 331 22.32 -38.36 -31.10
C PRO A 331 23.44 -39.28 -31.62
N ASP A 332 24.49 -39.41 -30.82
CA ASP A 332 25.66 -40.27 -31.08
C ASP A 332 25.21 -41.70 -31.41
N ALA A 333 25.52 -42.16 -32.63
CA ALA A 333 25.18 -43.50 -33.08
C ALA A 333 26.00 -44.55 -32.29
N PRO A 334 25.39 -45.66 -31.83
CA PRO A 334 26.11 -46.64 -31.03
C PRO A 334 27.13 -47.40 -31.89
N GLY A 335 28.38 -47.41 -31.42
CA GLY A 335 29.52 -48.04 -32.07
C GLY A 335 29.35 -49.55 -32.31
N GLN A 336 29.93 -50.00 -33.41
CA GLN A 336 30.27 -51.40 -33.67
C GLN A 336 31.63 -51.74 -33.05
#